data_AF-A0A924BK56-F1
#
_entry.id   AF-A0A924BK56-F1
#
_cell.length_a   1.000
_cell.length_b   1.000
_cell.length_c   1.000
_cell.angle_alpha   90.00
_cell.angle_beta   90.00
_cell.angle_gamma   90.00
#
_symmetry.space_group_name_H-M   'P 1'
#
loop_
_entity.id
_entity.type
_entity.pdbx_description
1 polymer ?
#
loop_
_entity_poly.entity_id
_entity_poly.type
_entity_poly.pdbx_seq_one_letter_code
_entity_poly.pdbx_strand_id
1 'polypeptide(L)'
;ANLAGKAAVFACTVKAVKKPIAAEINDELAKKYGAEDVDALKGQITTSLENEYKGAARAVMKRALLDQLDAMVKFDLPPTLVDAEAGQIAHQLWHEENPQDHGHNHAAIETTDEHRKLAERRVRLGLVLAEVGRKAEVTVTDAEMTQAVLAAARQYPGQERQYFEFVQKNQQVQQQLRAPIFEDKVVDHILSSANVTDKEISKEELQKLVEALDEM
;
A
#
# COMPACT_ATOMS: atom_id res chain seq x y z
N ALA A 1 29.70 -14.46 15.51
CA ALA A 1 28.90 -15.63 15.94
C ALA A 1 29.32 -16.14 17.33
N ASN A 2 29.20 -15.33 18.40
CA ASN A 2 29.79 -15.69 19.71
C ASN A 2 28.80 -16.28 20.75
N LEU A 3 27.49 -16.22 20.49
CA LEU A 3 26.43 -16.59 21.46
C LEU A 3 25.45 -17.66 20.95
N ALA A 4 25.46 -17.99 19.65
CA ALA A 4 24.55 -18.99 19.09
C ALA A 4 24.87 -20.40 19.66
N GLY A 5 23.84 -21.09 20.16
CA GLY A 5 23.93 -22.47 20.66
C GLY A 5 24.56 -22.63 22.05
N LYS A 6 24.88 -21.54 22.75
CA LYS A 6 25.48 -21.60 24.10
C LYS A 6 24.44 -21.27 25.17
N ALA A 7 24.42 -22.05 26.24
CA ALA A 7 23.62 -21.73 27.41
C ALA A 7 24.10 -20.41 28.03
N ALA A 8 23.17 -19.50 28.33
CA ALA A 8 23.44 -18.22 28.96
C ALA A 8 22.74 -18.13 30.31
N VAL A 9 23.42 -17.53 31.30
CA VAL A 9 22.86 -17.26 32.62
C VAL A 9 22.65 -15.76 32.74
N PHE A 10 21.40 -15.34 32.90
CA PHE A 10 21.04 -13.94 33.13
C PHE A 10 20.84 -13.72 34.63
N ALA A 11 21.83 -13.09 35.26
CA ALA A 11 21.70 -12.60 36.64
C ALA A 11 20.88 -11.29 36.63
N CYS A 12 19.56 -11.41 36.69
CA CYS A 12 18.64 -10.27 36.69
C CYS A 12 18.20 -9.94 38.12
N THR A 13 18.53 -8.73 38.59
CA THR A 13 17.97 -8.19 39.84
C THR A 13 16.63 -7.51 39.54
N VAL A 14 15.53 -8.10 40.02
CA VAL A 14 14.20 -7.51 39.89
C VAL A 14 14.09 -6.33 40.85
N LYS A 15 14.04 -5.11 40.29
CA LYS A 15 13.94 -3.87 41.09
C LYS A 15 12.51 -3.54 41.52
N ALA A 16 11.53 -3.83 40.66
CA ALA A 16 10.13 -3.59 40.93
C ALA A 16 9.26 -4.48 40.04
N VAL A 17 8.10 -4.88 40.57
CA VAL A 17 7.02 -5.52 39.81
C VAL A 17 5.83 -4.58 39.90
N LYS A 18 5.33 -4.13 38.76
CA LYS A 18 4.18 -3.23 38.66
C LYS A 18 3.08 -3.91 37.85
N LYS A 19 1.83 -3.63 38.21
CA LYS A 19 0.67 -4.00 37.41
C LYS A 19 0.20 -2.81 36.57
N PRO A 20 -0.27 -3.02 35.33
CA PRO A 20 -0.93 -1.95 34.59
C PRO A 20 -2.22 -1.54 35.30
N ILE A 21 -2.47 -0.23 35.36
CA ILE A 21 -3.71 0.36 35.84
C ILE A 21 -4.30 1.12 34.66
N ALA A 22 -5.60 1.00 34.44
CA ALA A 22 -6.29 1.75 33.40
C ALA A 22 -6.07 3.25 33.63
N ALA A 23 -5.61 3.95 32.60
CA ALA A 23 -5.50 5.40 32.66
C ALA A 23 -6.91 6.00 32.68
N GLU A 24 -7.11 7.03 33.50
CA GLU A 24 -8.33 7.82 33.45
C GLU A 24 -8.38 8.61 32.15
N ILE A 25 -9.52 8.57 31.47
CA ILE A 25 -9.74 9.33 30.23
C ILE A 25 -10.11 10.75 30.63
N ASN A 26 -9.11 11.62 30.71
CA ASN A 26 -9.23 13.01 31.12
C ASN A 26 -8.35 13.94 30.26
N ASP A 27 -8.45 15.25 30.46
CA ASP A 27 -7.73 16.22 29.62
C ASP A 27 -6.21 16.14 29.83
N GLU A 28 -5.73 15.63 30.96
CA GLU A 28 -4.30 15.37 31.17
C GLU A 28 -3.79 14.25 30.27
N LEU A 29 -4.61 13.21 30.05
CA LEU A 29 -4.32 12.17 29.07
C LEU A 29 -4.30 12.78 27.67
N ALA A 30 -5.31 13.59 27.30
CA ALA A 30 -5.39 14.23 25.99
C ALA A 30 -4.15 15.07 25.65
N LYS A 31 -3.67 15.86 26.61
CA LYS A 31 -2.46 16.69 26.46
C LYS A 31 -1.20 15.86 26.20
N LYS A 32 -1.09 14.65 26.76
CA LYS A 32 0.04 13.75 26.48
C LYS A 32 0.07 13.26 25.02
N TYR A 33 -1.09 13.25 24.36
CA TYR A 33 -1.24 12.88 22.96
C TYR A 33 -1.32 14.09 22.02
N GLY A 34 -1.06 15.30 22.52
CA GLY A 34 -1.04 16.53 21.71
C GLY A 34 -2.42 17.10 21.39
N ALA A 35 -3.46 16.69 22.12
CA ALA A 35 -4.80 17.27 22.04
C ALA A 35 -5.06 18.24 23.22
N GLU A 36 -5.91 19.24 23.00
CA GLU A 36 -6.20 20.27 24.02
C GLU A 36 -7.02 19.70 25.19
N ASP A 37 -7.99 18.84 24.89
CA ASP A 37 -8.90 18.16 25.80
C ASP A 37 -9.35 16.79 25.27
N VAL A 38 -10.13 16.05 26.06
CA VAL A 38 -10.62 14.71 25.68
C VAL A 38 -11.47 14.73 24.41
N ASP A 39 -12.23 15.79 24.17
CA ASP A 39 -13.12 15.86 23.02
C ASP A 39 -12.33 16.11 21.73
N ALA A 40 -11.29 16.94 21.78
CA ALA A 40 -10.32 17.11 20.72
C ALA A 40 -9.58 15.80 20.42
N LEU A 41 -9.16 15.05 21.45
CA LEU A 41 -8.53 13.74 21.26
C LEU A 41 -9.48 12.74 20.59
N LYS A 42 -10.73 12.68 21.02
CA LYS A 42 -11.75 11.82 20.38
C LYS A 42 -11.97 12.23 18.93
N GLY A 43 -12.07 13.53 18.63
CA GLY A 43 -12.23 14.03 17.27
C GLY A 43 -11.06 13.65 16.35
N GLN A 44 -9.83 13.73 16.84
CA GLN A 44 -8.64 13.27 16.12
C GLN A 44 -8.69 11.77 15.84
N ILE A 45 -9.03 10.96 16.86
CA ILE A 45 -9.17 9.50 16.72
C ILE A 45 -10.27 9.15 15.73
N THR A 46 -11.44 9.78 15.82
CA THR A 46 -12.56 9.58 14.89
C THR A 46 -12.13 9.88 13.45
N THR A 47 -11.48 11.02 13.22
CA THR A 47 -11.00 11.40 11.87
C THR A 47 -9.97 10.40 11.35
N SER A 48 -9.07 9.92 12.21
CA SER A 48 -8.09 8.89 11.86
C SER A 48 -8.77 7.59 11.46
N LEU A 49 -9.72 7.11 12.26
CA LEU A 49 -10.48 5.88 12.00
C LEU A 49 -11.34 6.00 10.73
N GLU A 50 -11.98 7.15 10.49
CA GLU A 50 -12.72 7.39 9.26
C GLU A 50 -11.82 7.29 8.02
N ASN A 51 -10.62 7.86 8.07
CA ASN A 51 -9.68 7.80 6.96
C ASN A 51 -9.17 6.37 6.74
N GLU A 52 -8.90 5.64 7.82
CA GLU A 52 -8.51 4.22 7.77
C GLU A 52 -9.61 3.36 7.14
N TYR A 53 -10.86 3.49 7.59
CA TYR A 53 -11.99 2.74 7.03
C TYR A 53 -12.31 3.15 5.59
N LYS A 54 -12.21 4.43 5.23
CA LYS A 54 -12.35 4.89 3.84
C LYS A 54 -11.29 4.26 2.95
N GLY A 55 -10.04 4.22 3.40
CA GLY A 55 -8.94 3.57 2.68
C GLY A 55 -9.18 2.08 2.48
N ALA A 56 -9.54 1.38 3.55
CA ALA A 56 -9.85 -0.05 3.53
C ALA A 56 -11.02 -0.37 2.59
N ALA A 57 -12.15 0.35 2.71
CA ALA A 57 -13.31 0.16 1.86
C ALA A 57 -12.98 0.43 0.39
N ARG A 58 -12.18 1.47 0.11
CA ARG A 58 -11.72 1.78 -1.25
C ARG A 58 -10.84 0.67 -1.83
N ALA A 59 -9.93 0.09 -1.04
CA ALA A 59 -9.10 -1.02 -1.47
C ALA A 59 -9.94 -2.26 -1.84
N VAL A 60 -10.91 -2.61 -0.98
CA VAL A 60 -11.84 -3.73 -1.24
C VAL A 60 -12.69 -3.48 -2.49
N MET A 61 -13.26 -2.28 -2.63
CA MET A 61 -14.06 -1.91 -3.80
C MET A 61 -13.24 -1.95 -5.08
N LYS A 62 -12.03 -1.38 -5.05
CA LYS A 62 -11.09 -1.38 -6.18
C LYS A 62 -10.73 -2.81 -6.57
N ARG A 63 -10.43 -3.69 -5.61
CA ARG A 63 -10.17 -5.10 -5.88
C ARG A 63 -11.36 -5.78 -6.56
N ALA A 64 -12.56 -5.60 -6.02
CA ALA A 64 -13.77 -6.20 -6.59
C ALA A 64 -14.01 -5.74 -8.05
N LEU A 65 -13.77 -4.46 -8.35
CA LEU A 65 -13.83 -3.95 -9.71
C LEU A 65 -12.79 -4.63 -10.62
N LEU A 66 -11.53 -4.70 -10.19
CA LEU A 66 -10.46 -5.30 -10.98
C LEU A 66 -10.71 -6.79 -11.24
N ASP A 67 -11.26 -7.53 -10.28
CA ASP A 67 -11.64 -8.93 -10.47
C ASP A 67 -12.77 -9.09 -11.50
N GLN A 68 -13.76 -8.21 -11.48
CA GLN A 68 -14.81 -8.21 -12.51
C GLN A 68 -14.25 -7.88 -13.90
N LEU A 69 -13.37 -6.88 -13.99
CA LEU A 69 -12.72 -6.52 -15.26
C LEU A 69 -11.87 -7.67 -15.82
N ASP A 70 -11.11 -8.35 -14.96
CA ASP A 70 -10.32 -9.51 -15.40
C ASP A 70 -11.23 -10.64 -15.91
N ALA A 71 -12.37 -10.90 -15.25
CA ALA A 71 -13.32 -11.92 -15.69
C ALA A 71 -14.00 -11.57 -17.03
N MET A 72 -14.33 -10.29 -17.24
CA MET A 72 -15.08 -9.82 -18.42
C MET A 72 -14.22 -9.68 -19.68
N VAL A 73 -12.96 -9.28 -19.53
CA VAL A 73 -12.12 -8.92 -20.66
C VAL A 73 -11.00 -9.94 -20.82
N LYS A 74 -11.01 -10.73 -21.89
CA LYS A 74 -9.95 -11.68 -22.23
C LYS A 74 -9.41 -11.37 -23.63
N PHE A 75 -8.10 -11.22 -23.75
CA PHE A 75 -7.38 -10.99 -24.99
C PHE A 75 -5.95 -11.52 -24.88
N ASP A 76 -5.30 -11.74 -26.01
CA ASP A 76 -3.93 -12.22 -26.06
C ASP A 76 -2.97 -11.15 -25.55
N LEU A 77 -2.12 -11.54 -24.61
CA LEU A 77 -1.14 -10.65 -23.99
C LEU A 77 0.20 -10.73 -24.74
N PRO A 78 0.89 -9.60 -24.95
CA PRO A 78 2.25 -9.64 -25.47
C PRO A 78 3.17 -10.43 -24.54
N PRO A 79 3.80 -11.54 -25.00
CA PRO A 79 4.61 -12.40 -24.13
C PRO A 79 5.76 -11.65 -23.43
N THR A 80 6.35 -10.68 -24.13
CA THR A 80 7.43 -9.85 -23.59
C THR A 80 7.01 -9.00 -22.39
N LEU A 81 5.75 -8.54 -22.34
CA LEU A 81 5.24 -7.79 -21.19
C LEU A 81 4.95 -8.72 -20.02
N VAL A 82 4.40 -9.91 -20.30
CA VAL A 82 4.13 -10.94 -19.28
C VAL A 82 5.44 -11.42 -18.65
N ASP A 83 6.46 -11.70 -19.46
CA ASP A 83 7.76 -12.16 -18.97
C ASP A 83 8.48 -11.07 -18.14
N ALA A 84 8.40 -9.81 -18.57
CA ALA A 84 8.95 -8.69 -17.83
C ALA A 84 8.26 -8.52 -16.45
N GLU A 85 6.93 -8.54 -16.41
CA GLU A 85 6.17 -8.43 -15.17
C GLU A 85 6.41 -9.65 -14.25
N ALA A 86 6.46 -10.87 -14.80
CA ALA A 86 6.76 -12.07 -14.05
C ALA A 86 8.16 -11.98 -13.39
N GLY A 87 9.14 -11.43 -14.11
CA GLY A 87 10.47 -11.15 -13.55
C GLY A 87 10.44 -10.12 -12.42
N GLN A 88 9.65 -9.05 -12.54
CA GLN A 88 9.49 -8.06 -11.47
C GLN A 88 8.83 -8.66 -10.22
N ILE A 89 7.77 -9.45 -10.40
CA ILE A 89 7.09 -10.16 -9.31
C ILE A 89 8.06 -11.11 -8.61
N ALA A 90 8.77 -11.93 -9.37
CA ALA A 90 9.74 -12.88 -8.81
C ALA A 90 10.82 -12.15 -8.00
N HIS A 91 11.33 -11.04 -8.54
CA HIS A 91 12.31 -10.21 -7.86
C HIS A 91 11.76 -9.59 -6.56
N GLN A 92 10.52 -9.08 -6.59
CA GLN A 92 9.87 -8.50 -5.42
C GLN A 92 9.69 -9.55 -4.31
N LEU A 93 9.04 -10.68 -4.61
CA LEU A 93 8.77 -11.74 -3.63
C LEU A 93 10.05 -12.31 -3.03
N TRP A 94 11.10 -12.47 -3.84
CA TRP A 94 12.40 -12.92 -3.32
C TRP A 94 12.99 -11.97 -2.28
N HIS A 95 12.87 -10.65 -2.46
CA HIS A 95 13.35 -9.67 -1.47
C HIS A 95 12.51 -9.65 -0.21
N GLU A 96 11.20 -9.95 -0.31
CA GLU A 96 10.33 -10.11 0.85
C GLU A 96 10.72 -11.35 1.69
N GLU A 97 11.12 -12.44 1.03
CA GLU A 97 11.65 -13.64 1.69
C GLU A 97 13.09 -13.48 2.19
N ASN A 98 13.87 -12.58 1.60
CA ASN A 98 15.28 -12.33 1.92
C ASN A 98 15.53 -10.88 2.34
N PRO A 99 14.86 -10.36 3.40
CA PRO A 99 14.91 -8.93 3.75
C PRO A 99 16.29 -8.44 4.20
N GLN A 100 17.22 -9.37 4.48
CA GLN A 100 18.62 -9.12 4.83
C GLN A 100 19.53 -8.94 3.61
N ASP A 101 19.07 -9.31 2.41
CA ASP A 101 19.78 -9.01 1.17
C ASP A 101 19.26 -7.68 0.60
N HIS A 102 20.01 -6.62 0.90
CA HIS A 102 19.69 -5.27 0.45
C HIS A 102 20.32 -4.92 -0.90
N GLY A 103 21.01 -5.85 -1.55
CA GLY A 103 21.73 -5.63 -2.80
C GLY A 103 21.10 -6.35 -3.99
N HIS A 104 21.30 -5.81 -5.19
CA HIS A 104 20.92 -6.49 -6.44
C HIS A 104 21.97 -7.50 -6.91
N ASN A 105 22.82 -8.02 -6.01
CA ASN A 105 23.92 -8.94 -6.30
C ASN A 105 23.57 -10.40 -5.98
N HIS A 106 22.29 -10.76 -6.13
CA HIS A 106 21.85 -12.14 -6.03
C HIS A 106 21.89 -12.84 -7.40
N ALA A 107 21.86 -14.17 -7.40
CA ALA A 107 21.74 -14.94 -8.64
C ALA A 107 20.42 -14.60 -9.36
N ALA A 108 20.34 -14.88 -10.67
CA ALA A 108 19.11 -14.69 -11.43
C ALA A 108 17.95 -15.42 -10.75
N ILE A 109 16.87 -14.69 -10.45
CA ILE A 109 15.68 -15.25 -9.83
C ILE A 109 14.84 -15.85 -10.95
N GLU A 110 14.60 -17.16 -10.88
CA GLU A 110 13.78 -17.84 -11.88
C GLU A 110 12.30 -17.52 -11.70
N THR A 111 11.62 -17.22 -12.80
CA THR A 111 10.17 -17.03 -12.81
C THR A 111 9.46 -18.37 -12.72
N THR A 112 8.53 -18.52 -11.79
CA THR A 112 7.67 -19.71 -11.65
C THR A 112 6.37 -19.52 -12.45
N ASP A 113 5.61 -20.60 -12.61
CA ASP A 113 4.28 -20.53 -13.22
C ASP A 113 3.31 -19.62 -12.42
N GLU A 114 3.47 -19.54 -11.10
CA GLU A 114 2.67 -18.64 -10.26
C GLU A 114 3.02 -17.17 -10.51
N HIS A 115 4.32 -16.84 -10.66
CA HIS A 115 4.74 -15.50 -11.08
C HIS A 115 4.14 -15.12 -12.44
N ARG A 116 4.11 -16.07 -13.38
CA ARG A 116 3.51 -15.85 -14.71
C ARG A 116 2.00 -15.64 -14.65
N LYS A 117 1.25 -16.44 -13.89
CA LYS A 117 -0.20 -16.25 -13.72
C LYS A 117 -0.53 -14.87 -13.14
N LEU A 118 0.22 -14.45 -12.11
CA LEU A 118 0.04 -13.13 -11.52
C LEU A 118 0.40 -12.01 -12.51
N ALA A 119 1.48 -12.19 -13.28
CA ALA A 119 1.90 -11.27 -14.33
C ALA A 119 0.84 -11.11 -15.43
N GLU A 120 0.26 -12.21 -15.92
CA GLU A 120 -0.81 -12.15 -16.91
C GLU A 120 -1.99 -11.30 -16.43
N ARG A 121 -2.40 -11.49 -15.17
CA ARG A 121 -3.49 -10.71 -14.57
C ARG A 121 -3.12 -9.22 -14.47
N ARG A 122 -1.92 -8.90 -13.97
CA ARG A 122 -1.45 -7.50 -13.84
C ARG A 122 -1.30 -6.80 -15.19
N VAL A 123 -0.67 -7.46 -16.18
CA VAL A 123 -0.50 -6.91 -17.54
C VAL A 123 -1.85 -6.69 -18.21
N ARG A 124 -2.77 -7.66 -18.11
CA ARG A 124 -4.11 -7.53 -18.68
C ARG A 124 -4.85 -6.32 -18.10
N LEU A 125 -4.94 -6.24 -16.78
CA LEU A 125 -5.63 -5.14 -16.10
C LEU A 125 -4.94 -3.80 -16.39
N GLY A 126 -3.62 -3.74 -16.36
CA GLY A 126 -2.85 -2.53 -16.69
C GLY A 126 -3.16 -2.01 -18.10
N LEU A 127 -3.22 -2.91 -19.10
CA LEU A 127 -3.58 -2.56 -20.47
C LEU A 127 -5.04 -2.08 -20.59
N VAL A 128 -5.97 -2.74 -19.89
CA VAL A 128 -7.39 -2.33 -19.87
C VAL A 128 -7.54 -0.95 -19.26
N LEU A 129 -6.96 -0.70 -18.08
CA LEU A 129 -7.05 0.59 -17.41
C LEU A 129 -6.36 1.70 -18.21
N ALA A 130 -5.20 1.42 -18.82
CA ALA A 130 -4.54 2.36 -19.72
C ALA A 130 -5.42 2.74 -20.91
N GLU A 131 -6.09 1.77 -21.52
CA GLU A 131 -6.99 2.01 -22.65
C GLU A 131 -8.24 2.79 -22.26
N VAL A 132 -8.86 2.46 -21.12
CA VAL A 132 -10.00 3.23 -20.59
C VAL A 132 -9.59 4.66 -20.27
N GLY A 133 -8.48 4.85 -19.55
CA GLY A 133 -7.98 6.17 -19.21
C GLY A 133 -7.62 6.99 -20.44
N ARG A 134 -7.06 6.37 -21.48
CA ARG A 134 -6.80 7.03 -22.77
C ARG A 134 -8.09 7.49 -23.45
N LYS A 135 -9.13 6.65 -23.51
CA LYS A 135 -10.42 7.00 -24.12
C LYS A 135 -11.20 8.06 -23.33
N ALA A 136 -11.07 8.04 -22.02
CA ALA A 136 -11.70 8.98 -21.12
C ALA A 136 -10.86 10.27 -20.90
N GLU A 137 -9.72 10.39 -21.58
CA GLU A 137 -8.79 11.52 -21.46
C GLU A 137 -8.37 11.81 -20.01
N VAL A 138 -8.26 10.75 -19.21
CA VAL A 138 -7.82 10.85 -17.82
C VAL A 138 -6.37 11.29 -17.80
N THR A 139 -6.11 12.39 -17.08
CA THR A 139 -4.77 12.92 -16.89
C THR A 139 -4.49 13.16 -15.42
N VAL A 140 -3.25 12.90 -15.00
CA VAL A 140 -2.78 13.31 -13.67
C VAL A 140 -2.25 14.73 -13.80
N THR A 141 -2.77 15.62 -12.98
CA THR A 141 -2.42 17.04 -12.95
C THR A 141 -1.11 17.27 -12.21
N ASP A 142 -0.45 18.39 -12.47
CA ASP A 142 0.78 18.78 -11.76
C ASP A 142 0.53 18.99 -10.26
N ALA A 143 -0.68 19.44 -9.90
CA ALA A 143 -1.08 19.59 -8.51
C ALA A 143 -1.13 18.23 -7.79
N GLU A 144 -1.76 17.22 -8.40
CA GLU A 144 -1.80 15.86 -7.86
C GLU A 144 -0.40 15.24 -7.77
N MET A 145 0.44 15.43 -8.79
CA MET A 145 1.84 15.01 -8.73
C MET A 145 2.59 15.68 -7.58
N THR A 146 2.42 16.98 -7.40
CA THR A 146 3.05 17.72 -6.29
C THR A 146 2.60 17.19 -4.94
N GLN A 147 1.31 16.89 -4.77
CA GLN A 147 0.80 16.29 -3.53
C GLN A 147 1.38 14.91 -3.25
N ALA A 148 1.50 14.04 -4.26
CA ALA A 148 2.12 12.74 -4.10
C ALA A 148 3.61 12.84 -3.74
N VAL A 149 4.35 13.78 -4.35
CA VAL A 149 5.74 14.02 -3.98
C VAL A 149 5.86 14.50 -2.54
N LEU A 150 5.00 15.43 -2.10
CA LEU A 150 4.99 15.91 -0.72
C LEU A 150 4.63 14.79 0.27
N ALA A 151 3.68 13.92 -0.07
CA ALA A 151 3.31 12.79 0.75
C ALA A 151 4.47 11.79 0.90
N ALA A 152 5.13 11.45 -0.21
CA ALA A 152 6.28 10.55 -0.19
C ALA A 152 7.50 11.16 0.54
N ALA A 153 7.71 12.48 0.41
CA ALA A 153 8.79 13.19 1.10
C ALA A 153 8.68 13.12 2.64
N ARG A 154 7.46 12.94 3.20
CA ARG A 154 7.26 12.78 4.65
C ARG A 154 7.94 11.53 5.22
N GLN A 155 8.27 10.55 4.39
CA GLN A 155 9.04 9.38 4.78
C GLN A 155 10.53 9.68 4.99
N TYR A 156 10.98 10.87 4.58
CA TYR A 156 12.38 11.33 4.68
C TYR A 156 12.51 12.65 5.45
N PRO A 157 12.21 12.68 6.77
CA PRO A 157 12.30 13.91 7.56
C PRO A 157 13.70 14.55 7.50
N GLY A 158 13.75 15.85 7.22
CA GLY A 158 15.00 16.63 7.10
C GLY A 158 15.72 16.50 5.75
N GLN A 159 15.21 15.71 4.81
CA GLN A 159 15.75 15.52 3.46
C GLN A 159 14.71 15.80 2.36
N GLU A 160 13.62 16.48 2.69
CA GLU A 160 12.46 16.69 1.81
C GLU A 160 12.85 17.38 0.51
N ARG A 161 13.74 18.38 0.59
CA ARG A 161 14.25 19.09 -0.60
C ARG A 161 15.08 18.19 -1.51
N GLN A 162 15.92 17.33 -0.93
CA GLN A 162 16.76 16.40 -1.71
C GLN A 162 15.89 15.35 -2.39
N TYR A 163 14.86 14.86 -1.69
CA TYR A 163 13.87 13.96 -2.27
C TYR A 163 13.12 14.60 -3.45
N PHE A 164 12.70 15.86 -3.31
CA PHE A 164 12.04 16.58 -4.41
C PHE A 164 12.95 16.70 -5.64
N GLU A 165 14.20 17.10 -5.46
CA GLU A 165 15.18 17.19 -6.55
C GLU A 165 15.47 15.82 -7.19
N PHE A 166 15.50 14.76 -6.39
CA PHE A 166 15.65 13.38 -6.86
C PHE A 166 14.46 12.98 -7.76
N VAL A 167 13.22 13.19 -7.32
CA VAL A 167 12.03 12.90 -8.12
C VAL A 167 12.05 13.73 -9.41
N GLN A 168 12.39 15.02 -9.34
CA GLN A 168 12.40 15.89 -10.52
C GLN A 168 13.39 15.42 -11.59
N LYS A 169 14.54 14.86 -11.20
CA LYS A 169 15.58 14.37 -12.12
C LYS A 169 15.35 12.93 -12.58
N ASN A 170 14.48 12.19 -11.91
CA ASN A 170 14.27 10.77 -12.17
C ASN A 170 12.88 10.50 -12.76
N GLN A 171 12.81 10.35 -14.09
CA GLN A 171 11.56 10.07 -14.80
C GLN A 171 10.88 8.77 -14.34
N GLN A 172 11.65 7.75 -13.98
CA GLN A 172 11.09 6.48 -13.51
C GLN A 172 10.35 6.67 -12.19
N VAL A 173 10.90 7.46 -11.26
CA VAL A 173 10.26 7.76 -9.98
C VAL A 173 9.01 8.62 -10.18
N GLN A 174 9.04 9.56 -11.13
CA GLN A 174 7.83 10.32 -11.50
C GLN A 174 6.73 9.39 -12.00
N GLN A 175 7.06 8.41 -12.85
CA GLN A 175 6.09 7.44 -13.34
C GLN A 175 5.56 6.55 -12.22
N GLN A 176 6.41 6.12 -11.28
CA GLN A 176 6.00 5.34 -10.10
C GLN A 176 5.02 6.10 -9.21
N LEU A 177 5.20 7.42 -9.03
CA LEU A 177 4.25 8.25 -8.29
C LEU A 177 2.98 8.54 -9.09
N ARG A 178 3.08 8.66 -10.41
CA ARG A 178 1.96 8.96 -11.30
C ARG A 178 1.01 7.78 -11.49
N ALA A 179 1.58 6.57 -11.64
CA ALA A 179 0.84 5.36 -11.93
C ALA A 179 -0.34 5.09 -10.96
N PRO A 180 -0.15 5.10 -9.63
CA PRO A 180 -1.26 4.85 -8.70
C PRO A 180 -2.32 5.94 -8.74
N ILE A 181 -1.95 7.22 -8.96
CA ILE A 181 -2.92 8.30 -9.12
C ILE A 181 -3.74 8.09 -10.40
N PHE A 182 -3.08 7.79 -11.51
CA PHE A 182 -3.75 7.54 -12.77
C PHE A 182 -4.72 6.35 -12.65
N GLU A 183 -4.26 5.26 -12.06
CA GLU A 183 -5.06 4.05 -11.82
C GLU A 183 -6.32 4.38 -11.00
N ASP A 184 -6.16 5.10 -9.89
CA ASP A 184 -7.27 5.51 -9.04
C ASP A 184 -8.28 6.38 -9.80
N LYS A 185 -7.82 7.33 -10.61
CA LYS A 185 -8.70 8.18 -11.42
C LYS A 185 -9.46 7.40 -12.48
N VAL A 186 -8.81 6.42 -13.11
CA VAL A 186 -9.48 5.52 -14.06
C VAL A 186 -10.52 4.66 -13.36
N VAL A 187 -10.20 4.11 -12.18
CA VAL A 187 -11.14 3.35 -11.36
C VAL A 187 -12.35 4.21 -10.98
N ASP A 188 -12.13 5.44 -10.50
CA ASP A 188 -13.20 6.38 -10.17
C ASP A 188 -14.06 6.71 -11.40
N HIS A 189 -13.45 6.88 -12.57
CA HIS A 189 -14.17 7.07 -13.83
C HIS A 189 -15.07 5.86 -14.17
N ILE A 190 -14.54 4.63 -14.06
CA ILE A 190 -15.32 3.41 -14.31
C ILE A 190 -16.50 3.32 -13.32
N LEU A 191 -16.24 3.55 -12.03
CA LEU A 191 -17.26 3.49 -10.99
C LEU A 191 -18.36 4.54 -11.18
N SER A 192 -18.02 5.73 -11.68
CA SER A 192 -19.01 6.78 -11.99
C SER A 192 -20.04 6.38 -13.05
N SER A 193 -19.70 5.39 -13.88
CA SER A 193 -20.57 4.85 -14.93
C SER A 193 -21.08 3.44 -14.61
N ALA A 194 -20.65 2.85 -13.50
CA ALA A 194 -21.05 1.52 -13.07
C ALA A 194 -22.30 1.58 -12.16
N ASN A 195 -23.02 0.46 -12.06
CA ASN A 195 -24.06 0.32 -11.05
C ASN A 195 -23.41 -0.03 -9.70
N VAL A 196 -23.28 0.97 -8.83
CA VAL A 196 -22.69 0.81 -7.49
C VAL A 196 -23.79 0.77 -6.46
N THR A 197 -23.76 -0.25 -5.60
CA THR A 197 -24.72 -0.41 -4.49
C THR A 197 -23.98 -0.37 -3.16
N ASP A 198 -24.52 0.40 -2.21
CA ASP A 198 -23.99 0.42 -0.85
C ASP A 198 -24.34 -0.87 -0.11
N LYS A 199 -23.36 -1.42 0.59
CA LYS A 199 -23.52 -2.58 1.46
C LYS A 199 -23.04 -2.21 2.85
N GLU A 200 -23.93 -2.33 3.83
CA GLU A 200 -23.55 -2.21 5.23
C GLU A 200 -22.75 -3.45 5.65
N ILE A 201 -21.58 -3.22 6.26
CA ILE A 201 -20.64 -4.26 6.70
C ILE A 201 -20.14 -3.95 8.11
N SER A 202 -19.82 -4.98 8.87
CA SER A 202 -19.21 -4.80 10.20
C SER A 202 -17.71 -4.49 10.09
N LYS A 203 -17.12 -4.00 11.19
CA LYS A 203 -15.66 -3.81 11.29
C LYS A 203 -14.91 -5.12 11.03
N GLU A 204 -15.38 -6.21 11.63
CA GLU A 204 -14.76 -7.53 11.52
C GLU A 204 -14.86 -8.07 10.08
N GLU A 205 -15.97 -7.81 9.40
CA GLU A 205 -16.13 -8.17 7.98
C GLU A 205 -15.18 -7.36 7.08
N LEU A 206 -15.10 -6.04 7.30
CA LEU A 206 -14.16 -5.19 6.56
C LEU A 206 -12.71 -5.64 6.79
N GLN A 207 -12.35 -5.94 8.04
CA GLN A 207 -11.02 -6.44 8.37
C GLN A 207 -10.70 -7.74 7.63
N LYS A 208 -11.61 -8.72 7.63
CA LYS A 208 -11.42 -9.97 6.87
C LYS A 208 -11.28 -9.75 5.37
N LEU A 209 -12.05 -8.81 4.81
CA LEU A 209 -11.95 -8.47 3.39
C LEU A 209 -10.61 -7.83 3.05
N VAL A 210 -10.06 -7.00 3.94
CA VAL A 210 -8.72 -6.41 3.78
C VAL A 210 -7.63 -7.47 3.95
N GLU A 211 -7.70 -8.33 4.97
CA GLU A 211 -6.74 -9.43 5.18
C GLU A 211 -6.69 -10.36 3.96
N ALA A 212 -7.84 -10.66 3.35
CA ALA A 212 -7.91 -11.45 2.13
C ALA A 212 -7.27 -10.77 0.89
N LEU A 213 -6.97 -9.46 0.94
CA LEU A 213 -6.20 -8.79 -0.11
C LEU A 213 -4.72 -9.13 -0.05
N ASP A 214 -4.19 -9.42 1.16
CA ASP A 214 -2.77 -9.66 1.42
C ASP A 214 -2.36 -11.13 1.23
N GLU A 215 -3.32 -12.07 1.23
CA GLU A 215 -3.07 -13.52 1.09
C GLU A 215 -2.89 -13.99 -0.38
N MET A 216 -2.65 -13.09 -1.34
CA MET A 216 -2.59 -13.39 -2.79
C MET A 216 -1.41 -12.75 -3.51
#